data_AF-A0A920RT06-F1
#
_entry.id   AF-A0A920RT06-F1
#
_cell.length_a   1.000
_cell.length_b   1.000
_cell.length_c   1.000
_cell.angle_alpha   90.00
_cell.angle_beta   90.00
_cell.angle_gamma   90.00
#
_symmetry.space_group_name_H-M   'P 1'
#
loop_
_entity.id
_entity.type
_entity.pdbx_description
1 polymer ?
#
loop_
_entity_poly.entity_id
_entity_poly.type
_entity_poly.pdbx_seq_one_letter_code
_entity_poly.pdbx_strand_id
1 'polypeptide(L)'
;MILPEIDPIAFQIGPLAIRWYGITWLVAFGLIYLLASRNLSKFSKEQLENLMFYGLLGAVLGGRIGYMFFYNADQLIENPLSLFYFWQGGMSFHGGLLGVLISCFLLSKRWGFNFFEVMDFIAPYVPIGLGTVRVGNFFKL
;
A
#
# COMPACT_ATOMS: atom_id res chain seq x y z
N MET A 1 28.55 -7.93 10.66
CA MET A 1 28.17 -6.52 10.48
C MET A 1 27.15 -6.21 11.57
N ILE A 2 27.46 -5.33 12.51
CA ILE A 2 26.52 -4.88 13.55
C ILE A 2 25.73 -3.73 12.92
N LEU A 3 24.41 -3.89 12.78
CA LEU A 3 23.54 -2.79 12.37
C LEU A 3 23.37 -1.84 13.56
N PRO A 4 23.32 -0.51 13.35
CA PRO A 4 22.96 0.41 14.43
C PRO A 4 21.54 0.09 14.90
N GLU A 5 21.32 -0.06 16.21
CA GLU A 5 19.98 -0.12 16.79
C GLU A 5 19.35 1.27 16.66
N ILE A 6 18.32 1.38 15.81
CA ILE A 6 17.58 2.63 15.62
C ILE A 6 16.22 2.46 16.27
N ASP A 7 15.83 3.39 17.13
CA ASP A 7 14.49 3.37 17.73
C ASP A 7 13.43 3.39 16.60
N PRO A 8 12.53 2.39 16.53
CA PRO A 8 11.51 2.34 15.50
C PRO A 8 10.47 3.47 15.64
N ILE A 9 10.39 4.11 16.81
CA ILE A 9 9.57 5.29 17.08
C ILE A 9 10.37 6.53 16.68
N ALA A 10 9.87 7.26 15.68
CA ALA A 10 10.46 8.52 15.25
C ALA A 10 10.13 9.65 16.24
N PHE A 11 8.89 9.70 16.70
CA PHE A 11 8.43 10.62 17.72
C PHE A 11 7.15 10.10 18.38
N GLN A 12 6.94 10.49 19.64
CA GLN A 12 5.80 10.09 20.45
C GLN A 12 5.04 11.33 20.92
N ILE A 13 3.75 11.40 20.61
CA ILE A 13 2.85 12.47 21.06
C ILE A 13 1.82 11.84 21.99
N GLY A 14 2.10 11.88 23.30
CA GLY A 14 1.29 11.20 24.31
C GLY A 14 1.22 9.68 24.05
N PRO A 15 0.02 9.09 23.91
CA PRO A 15 -0.12 7.65 23.61
C PRO A 15 0.14 7.29 22.14
N LEU A 16 0.27 8.29 21.24
CA LEU A 16 0.45 8.05 19.81
C LEU A 16 1.95 7.96 19.48
N ALA A 17 2.41 6.75 19.18
CA ALA A 17 3.76 6.50 18.67
C ALA A 17 3.79 6.57 17.14
N ILE A 18 4.54 7.52 16.59
CA ILE A 18 4.74 7.66 15.14
C ILE A 18 6.04 6.96 14.77
N ARG A 19 5.93 5.93 13.92
CA ARG A 19 7.04 5.05 13.56
C ARG A 19 7.69 5.48 12.26
N TRP A 20 9.01 5.32 12.15
CA TRP A 20 9.74 5.55 10.90
C TRP A 20 9.14 4.80 9.71
N TYR A 21 8.71 3.57 9.94
CA TYR A 21 8.04 2.77 8.92
C TYR A 21 6.83 3.50 8.32
N GLY A 22 5.94 4.06 9.15
CA GLY A 22 4.79 4.84 8.67
C GLY A 22 5.20 6.12 7.92
N ILE A 23 6.26 6.79 8.38
CA ILE A 23 6.80 7.98 7.71
C ILE A 23 7.30 7.62 6.31
N THR A 24 8.01 6.50 6.14
CA THR A 24 8.48 6.08 4.82
C THR A 24 7.35 5.80 3.83
N TRP A 25 6.21 5.28 4.31
CA TRP A 25 5.01 5.15 3.48
C TRP A 25 4.44 6.51 3.06
N LEU A 26 4.37 7.48 3.98
CA LEU A 26 3.91 8.83 3.65
C LEU A 26 4.82 9.54 2.65
N VAL A 27 6.14 9.41 2.82
CA VAL A 27 7.13 9.93 1.88
C VAL A 27 6.98 9.28 0.51
N ALA A 28 6.79 7.96 0.45
CA ALA A 28 6.54 7.24 -0.80
C ALA A 28 5.29 7.80 -1.51
N PHE A 29 4.16 7.90 -0.81
CA PHE A 29 2.92 8.44 -1.37
C PHE A 29 3.10 9.88 -1.85
N GLY A 30 3.76 10.74 -1.06
CA GLY A 30 4.01 12.13 -1.43
C GLY A 30 4.89 12.27 -2.68
N LEU A 31 5.97 11.50 -2.77
CA LEU A 31 6.87 11.49 -3.92
C LEU A 31 6.18 10.96 -5.18
N ILE A 32 5.43 9.88 -5.07
CA ILE A 32 4.65 9.32 -6.19
C ILE A 32 3.64 10.36 -6.68
N TYR A 33 2.88 10.99 -5.78
CA TYR A 33 1.92 12.04 -6.16
C TYR A 33 2.60 13.22 -6.85
N LEU A 34 3.70 13.72 -6.30
CA LEU A 34 4.43 14.87 -6.84
C LEU A 34 4.97 14.58 -8.25
N LEU A 35 5.51 13.39 -8.49
CA LEU A 35 6.10 13.03 -9.78
C LEU A 35 5.03 12.64 -10.80
N ALA A 36 3.99 11.91 -10.39
CA ALA A 36 2.90 11.52 -11.28
C ALA A 36 2.03 12.72 -11.69
N SER A 37 1.79 13.67 -10.79
CA SER A 37 1.03 14.89 -11.12
C SER A 37 1.74 15.79 -12.14
N ARG A 38 3.07 15.67 -12.27
CA ARG A 38 3.87 16.37 -13.30
C ARG A 38 3.89 15.66 -14.64
N ASN A 39 3.47 14.40 -14.70
CA ASN A 39 3.51 13.57 -15.91
C ASN A 39 2.20 12.80 -16.11
N LEU A 40 1.07 13.50 -15.99
CA LEU A 40 -0.25 12.87 -16.09
C LEU A 40 -0.54 12.25 -17.47
N SER A 41 0.14 12.70 -18.52
CA SER A 41 -0.05 12.21 -19.89
C SER A 41 -1.53 12.26 -20.31
N LYS A 42 -2.23 11.12 -20.33
CA LYS A 42 -3.65 10.98 -20.70
C LYS A 42 -4.61 11.00 -19.49
N PHE A 43 -4.08 10.99 -18.27
CA PHE A 43 -4.87 10.93 -17.04
C PHE A 43 -5.19 12.32 -16.52
N SER A 44 -6.33 12.48 -15.83
CA SER A 44 -6.60 13.68 -15.05
C SER A 44 -5.96 13.58 -13.66
N LYS A 45 -5.79 14.72 -13.00
CA LYS A 45 -5.33 14.77 -11.60
C LYS A 45 -6.25 13.99 -10.66
N GLU A 46 -7.56 14.08 -10.87
CA GLU A 46 -8.56 13.32 -10.11
C GLU A 46 -8.41 11.81 -10.34
N GLN A 47 -8.09 11.38 -11.58
CA GLN A 47 -7.83 9.98 -11.87
C GLN A 47 -6.56 9.47 -11.16
N LEU A 48 -5.51 10.29 -11.09
CA LEU A 48 -4.32 9.96 -10.28
C LEU A 48 -4.68 9.81 -8.79
N GLU A 49 -5.42 10.76 -8.23
CA GLU A 49 -5.84 10.71 -6.82
C GLU A 49 -6.70 9.47 -6.54
N ASN A 50 -7.62 9.14 -7.45
CA ASN A 50 -8.42 7.91 -7.39
C ASN A 50 -7.55 6.64 -7.52
N LEU A 51 -6.57 6.60 -8.43
CA LEU A 51 -5.65 5.45 -8.54
C LEU A 51 -4.89 5.22 -7.25
N MET A 52 -4.37 6.29 -6.63
CA MET A 52 -3.64 6.21 -5.37
C MET A 52 -4.54 5.76 -4.23
N PHE A 53 -5.75 6.33 -4.12
CA PHE A 53 -6.69 6.00 -3.05
C PHE A 53 -7.25 4.57 -3.16
N TYR A 54 -7.82 4.21 -4.32
CA TYR A 54 -8.39 2.87 -4.52
C TYR A 54 -7.30 1.80 -4.66
N GLY A 55 -6.11 2.15 -5.14
CA GLY A 55 -4.94 1.27 -5.10
C GLY A 55 -4.54 0.94 -3.67
N LEU A 56 -4.42 1.96 -2.80
CA LEU A 56 -4.15 1.76 -1.37
C LEU A 56 -5.24 0.92 -0.69
N LEU A 57 -6.51 1.25 -0.96
CA LEU A 57 -7.64 0.51 -0.40
C LEU A 57 -7.62 -0.95 -0.86
N GLY A 58 -7.36 -1.20 -2.14
CA GLY A 58 -7.19 -2.53 -2.71
C GLY A 58 -6.05 -3.29 -2.06
N ALA A 59 -4.90 -2.64 -1.85
CA ALA A 59 -3.76 -3.26 -1.16
C ALA A 59 -4.09 -3.65 0.29
N VAL A 60 -4.78 -2.78 1.02
CA VAL A 60 -5.13 -3.01 2.43
C VAL A 60 -6.18 -4.12 2.55
N LEU A 61 -7.27 -4.02 1.79
CA LEU A 61 -8.35 -4.99 1.83
C LEU A 61 -7.90 -6.34 1.28
N GLY A 62 -7.26 -6.35 0.11
CA GLY A 62 -6.73 -7.55 -0.50
C GLY A 62 -5.66 -8.20 0.37
N GLY A 63 -4.79 -7.41 1.00
CA GLY A 63 -3.78 -7.92 1.91
C GLY A 63 -4.38 -8.58 3.15
N ARG A 64 -5.43 -7.99 3.72
CA ARG A 64 -6.14 -8.57 4.87
C ARG A 64 -6.90 -9.83 4.51
N ILE A 65 -7.69 -9.79 3.44
CA ILE A 65 -8.43 -10.93 2.91
C ILE A 65 -7.46 -12.07 2.59
N GLY A 66 -6.43 -11.79 1.79
CA GLY A 66 -5.41 -12.78 1.44
C GLY A 66 -4.69 -13.34 2.66
N TYR A 67 -4.49 -12.55 3.72
CA TYR A 67 -3.90 -13.06 4.96
C TYR A 67 -4.81 -14.09 5.63
N MET A 68 -6.10 -13.74 5.81
CA MET A 68 -7.06 -14.63 6.45
C MET A 68 -7.24 -15.93 5.65
N PHE A 69 -7.31 -15.86 4.32
CA PHE A 69 -7.50 -17.06 3.50
C PHE A 69 -6.26 -17.93 3.35
N PHE A 70 -5.06 -17.34 3.25
CA PHE A 70 -3.84 -18.12 2.97
C PHE A 70 -3.09 -18.56 4.23
N TYR A 71 -3.21 -17.82 5.33
CA TYR A 71 -2.37 -18.02 6.51
C TYR A 71 -3.15 -18.20 7.81
N ASN A 72 -4.43 -17.84 7.86
CA ASN A 72 -5.19 -17.82 9.11
C ASN A 72 -6.67 -18.19 8.91
N ALA A 73 -6.90 -19.22 8.10
CA ALA A 73 -8.24 -19.62 7.70
C ALA A 73 -9.06 -20.15 8.89
N ASP A 74 -8.41 -20.83 9.83
CA ASP A 74 -9.06 -21.35 11.04
C ASP A 74 -9.68 -20.23 11.87
N GLN A 75 -8.96 -19.13 12.11
CA GLN A 75 -9.51 -17.96 12.82
C GLN A 75 -10.70 -17.34 12.07
N LEU A 76 -10.66 -17.34 10.73
CA LEU A 76 -11.76 -16.82 9.91
C LEU A 76 -13.02 -17.69 10.04
N ILE A 77 -12.85 -19.01 10.11
CA ILE A 77 -13.95 -19.98 10.26
C ILE A 77 -14.58 -19.85 11.65
N GLU A 78 -13.76 -19.76 12.70
CA GLU A 78 -14.23 -19.63 14.08
C GLU A 78 -14.92 -18.28 14.34
N ASN A 79 -14.39 -17.21 13.76
CA ASN A 79 -14.95 -15.87 13.89
C ASN A 79 -14.83 -15.10 12.57
N PRO A 80 -15.89 -15.05 11.75
CA PRO A 80 -15.88 -14.30 10.49
C PRO A 80 -15.60 -12.79 10.65
N LEU A 81 -15.92 -12.20 11.81
CA LEU A 81 -15.64 -10.79 12.08
C LEU A 81 -14.14 -10.52 12.28
N SER A 82 -13.32 -11.56 12.49
CA SER A 82 -11.87 -11.44 12.57
C SER A 82 -11.25 -10.83 11.31
N LEU A 83 -11.94 -10.91 10.17
CA LEU A 83 -11.54 -10.24 8.94
C LEU A 83 -11.28 -8.73 9.15
N PHE A 84 -12.06 -8.07 10.02
CA PHE A 84 -11.97 -6.63 10.26
C PHE A 84 -10.96 -6.23 11.34
N TYR A 85 -10.30 -7.18 11.99
CA TYR A 85 -9.39 -6.90 13.10
C TYR A 85 -7.99 -6.49 12.63
N PHE A 86 -7.90 -5.36 11.92
CA PHE A 86 -6.65 -4.85 11.35
C PHE A 86 -5.55 -4.58 12.39
N TRP A 87 -5.93 -4.29 13.65
CA TRP A 87 -5.00 -4.04 14.75
C TRP A 87 -4.25 -5.30 15.22
N GLN A 88 -4.74 -6.50 14.88
CA GLN A 88 -4.02 -7.74 15.19
C GLN A 88 -2.81 -7.98 14.26
N GLY A 89 -2.59 -7.09 13.28
CA GLY A 89 -1.62 -7.32 12.23
C GLY A 89 -2.06 -8.43 11.28
N GLY A 90 -1.13 -8.95 10.49
CA GLY A 90 -1.42 -9.98 9.49
C GLY A 90 -1.90 -9.38 8.16
N MET A 91 -0.98 -9.31 7.20
CA MET A 91 -1.21 -8.81 5.85
C MET A 91 -0.47 -9.72 4.86
N SER A 92 -1.14 -10.11 3.78
CA SER A 92 -0.57 -10.88 2.68
C SER A 92 -0.07 -9.96 1.58
N PHE A 93 1.19 -10.10 1.17
CA PHE A 93 1.71 -9.39 0.00
C PHE A 93 0.94 -9.78 -1.28
N HIS A 94 0.73 -11.08 -1.50
CA HIS A 94 0.02 -11.58 -2.69
C HIS A 94 -1.42 -11.07 -2.75
N GLY A 95 -2.11 -11.09 -1.61
CA GLY A 95 -3.46 -10.54 -1.50
C GLY A 95 -3.49 -9.04 -1.78
N GLY A 96 -2.52 -8.30 -1.24
CA GLY A 96 -2.41 -6.85 -1.48
C GLY A 96 -2.13 -6.52 -2.94
N LEU A 97 -1.20 -7.24 -3.58
CA LEU A 97 -0.90 -7.09 -5.01
C LEU A 97 -2.14 -7.36 -5.86
N LEU A 98 -2.85 -8.47 -5.60
CA LEU A 98 -4.08 -8.79 -6.32
C LEU A 98 -5.15 -7.70 -6.13
N GLY A 99 -5.30 -7.18 -4.92
CA GLY A 99 -6.21 -6.08 -4.62
C GLY A 99 -5.90 -4.80 -5.40
N VAL A 100 -4.62 -4.42 -5.52
CA VAL A 100 -4.19 -3.29 -6.36
C VAL A 100 -4.54 -3.54 -7.84
N LEU A 101 -4.23 -4.72 -8.36
CA LEU A 101 -4.51 -5.07 -9.75
C LEU A 101 -6.01 -5.02 -10.05
N ILE A 102 -6.85 -5.50 -9.13
CA ILE A 102 -8.32 -5.40 -9.24
C ILE A 102 -8.76 -3.93 -9.25
N SER A 103 -8.25 -3.10 -8.35
CA SER A 103 -8.55 -1.66 -8.34
C SER A 103 -8.18 -0.99 -9.68
N CYS A 104 -6.98 -1.24 -10.20
CA CYS A 104 -6.55 -0.72 -11.50
C CYS A 104 -7.44 -1.22 -12.64
N PHE A 105 -7.82 -2.50 -12.62
CA PHE A 105 -8.72 -3.08 -13.61
C PHE A 105 -10.10 -2.40 -13.59
N LEU A 106 -10.73 -2.27 -12.42
CA LEU A 106 -12.04 -1.64 -12.28
C LEU A 106 -12.02 -0.16 -12.72
N LEU A 107 -10.98 0.58 -12.32
CA LEU A 107 -10.82 1.98 -12.73
C LEU A 107 -10.54 2.13 -14.22
N SER A 108 -9.73 1.25 -14.82
CA SER A 108 -9.50 1.25 -16.27
C SER A 108 -10.82 1.11 -17.04
N LYS A 109 -11.69 0.20 -16.61
CA LYS A 109 -13.03 0.01 -17.21
C LYS A 109 -13.92 1.22 -17.00
N ARG A 110 -13.91 1.82 -15.81
CA ARG A 110 -14.71 3.02 -15.51
C ARG A 110 -14.31 4.22 -16.36
N TRP A 111 -13.04 4.35 -16.71
CA TRP A 111 -12.51 5.49 -17.47
C TRP A 111 -12.36 5.23 -18.97
N GLY A 112 -12.69 4.03 -19.44
CA GLY A 112 -12.57 3.67 -20.86
C GLY A 112 -11.13 3.45 -21.33
N PHE A 113 -10.18 3.25 -20.41
CA PHE A 113 -8.80 2.90 -20.74
C PHE A 113 -8.62 1.39 -20.83
N ASN A 114 -7.63 0.96 -21.62
CA ASN A 114 -7.14 -0.41 -21.52
C ASN A 114 -6.44 -0.59 -20.17
N PHE A 115 -6.55 -1.79 -19.59
CA PHE A 115 -5.89 -2.10 -18.31
C PHE A 115 -4.38 -1.81 -18.36
N PHE A 116 -3.72 -2.18 -19.45
CA PHE A 116 -2.29 -1.94 -19.63
C PHE A 116 -1.93 -0.46 -19.73
N GLU A 117 -2.82 0.42 -20.22
CA GLU A 117 -2.55 1.87 -20.20
C GLU A 117 -2.47 2.42 -18.77
N VAL A 118 -3.31 1.90 -17.86
CA VAL A 118 -3.24 2.24 -16.44
C VAL A 118 -1.96 1.64 -15.81
N MET A 119 -1.63 0.39 -16.15
CA MET A 119 -0.43 -0.28 -15.63
C MET A 119 0.85 0.42 -16.08
N ASP A 120 0.95 0.79 -17.36
CA ASP A 120 2.09 1.50 -17.93
C ASP A 120 2.26 2.88 -17.29
N PHE A 121 1.16 3.55 -16.96
CA PHE A 121 1.20 4.80 -16.23
C PHE A 121 1.74 4.64 -14.80
N ILE A 122 1.30 3.62 -14.05
CA ILE A 122 1.71 3.46 -12.65
C ILE A 122 3.10 2.80 -12.49
N ALA A 123 3.52 1.98 -13.46
CA ALA A 123 4.72 1.14 -13.35
C ALA A 123 6.01 1.92 -13.01
N PRO A 124 6.30 3.09 -13.61
CA PRO A 124 7.49 3.89 -13.28
C PRO A 124 7.55 4.36 -11.82
N TYR A 125 6.40 4.44 -11.14
CA TYR A 125 6.31 4.93 -9.76
C TYR A 125 6.43 3.81 -8.71
N VAL A 126 6.25 2.54 -9.12
CA VAL A 126 6.35 1.37 -8.22
C VAL A 126 7.73 1.28 -7.53
N PRO A 127 8.87 1.47 -8.23
CA PRO A 127 10.19 1.43 -7.59
C PRO A 127 10.38 2.47 -6.49
N ILE A 128 9.71 3.64 -6.58
CA ILE A 128 9.76 4.67 -5.54
C ILE A 128 9.12 4.13 -4.25
N GLY A 129 7.91 3.56 -4.36
CA GLY A 129 7.24 2.94 -3.23
C GLY A 129 8.06 1.82 -2.61
N LEU A 130 8.56 0.90 -3.43
CA LEU A 130 9.41 -0.20 -2.96
C LEU A 130 10.70 0.30 -2.32
N GLY A 131 11.40 1.23 -2.95
CA GLY A 131 12.66 1.78 -2.46
C GLY A 131 12.50 2.48 -1.11
N THR A 132 11.52 3.37 -0.99
CA THR A 132 11.29 4.12 0.25
C THR A 132 10.84 3.21 1.39
N VAL A 133 9.96 2.24 1.14
CA VAL A 133 9.54 1.27 2.18
C VAL A 133 10.67 0.31 2.55
N ARG A 134 11.56 -0.04 1.60
CA ARG A 134 12.78 -0.83 1.89
C ARG A 134 13.72 -0.08 2.81
N VAL A 135 13.88 1.24 2.66
CA VAL A 135 14.58 2.09 3.63
C VAL A 135 13.90 2.01 5.00
N GLY A 136 12.56 2.06 5.04
CA GLY A 136 11.76 1.89 6.25
C GLY A 136 12.04 0.60 7.03
N ASN A 137 12.37 -0.50 6.34
CA ASN A 137 12.68 -1.77 6.98
C ASN A 137 13.98 -1.74 7.80
N PHE A 138 14.94 -0.87 7.45
CA PHE A 138 16.18 -0.72 8.22
C PHE A 138 15.96 -0.01 9.55
N PHE A 139 14.88 0.78 9.68
CA PHE A 139 14.49 1.43 10.94
C PHE A 139 13.55 0.57 11.80
N LYS A 140 13.16 -0.61 11.30
CA LYS A 140 12.30 -1.55 12.02
C LYS A 140 13.12 -2.62 12.76
N LEU A 141 14.41 -2.74 12.43
CA LEU A 141 15.37 -3.69 12.98
C LEU A 141 15.98 -3.17 14.28
#